data_AF-A0A948FKR0-F1
#
_entry.id   AF-A0A948FKR0-F1
#
_cell.length_a   1.000
_cell.length_b   1.000
_cell.length_c   1.000
_cell.angle_alpha   90.00
_cell.angle_beta   90.00
_cell.angle_gamma   90.00
#
_symmetry.space_group_name_H-M   'P 1'
#
loop_
_entity.id
_entity.type
_entity.pdbx_description
1 polymer ?
#
loop_
_entity_poly.entity_id
_entity_poly.type
_entity_poly.pdbx_seq_one_letter_code
_entity_poly.pdbx_strand_id
1 'polypeptide(L)' 'MLQIKLLEPKYIFLDEVDSGLDVDAFNDIAKHISRINHGKNSLIIITHLFKIVDHLPIDTVHVMQNGEIIKS' A
#
# COMPACT_ATOMS: atom_id res chain seq x y z
N MET A 1 -9.56 -1.21 6.78
CA MET A 1 -9.49 0.26 6.53
C MET A 1 -10.25 1.14 7.51
N LEU A 2 -11.35 0.68 8.12
CA LEU A 2 -12.09 1.45 9.13
C LEU A 2 -11.19 1.97 10.25
N GLN A 3 -10.30 1.13 10.79
CA GLN A 3 -9.39 1.49 11.88
C GLN A 3 -8.47 2.66 11.52
N ILE A 4 -7.90 2.67 10.30
CA ILE A 4 -7.01 3.74 9.86
C ILE A 4 -7.77 5.07 9.76
N LYS A 5 -9.01 5.04 9.27
CA LYS A 5 -9.87 6.23 9.22
C LYS A 5 -10.24 6.75 10.60
N LEU A 6 -10.44 5.86 11.59
CA LEU A 6 -10.80 6.26 12.95
C LEU A 6 -9.61 6.82 13.73
N LEU A 7 -8.41 6.28 13.49
CA LEU A 7 -7.21 6.64 14.24
C LEU A 7 -6.39 7.77 13.61
N GLU A 8 -6.64 8.09 12.34
CA GLU A 8 -5.90 9.08 11.55
C GLU A 8 -4.37 9.06 11.80
N PRO A 9 -3.72 7.89 11.67
CA PRO A 9 -2.32 7.75 12.01
C PRO A 9 -1.42 8.51 11.02
N LYS A 10 -0.30 9.06 11.53
CA LYS A 10 0.73 9.71 10.71
C LYS A 10 1.54 8.72 9.88
N TYR A 11 1.69 7.48 10.34
CA TYR A 11 2.47 6.44 9.68
C TYR A 11 1.62 5.18 9.56
N ILE A 12 1.52 4.63 8.36
CA ILE A 12 0.71 3.47 8.05
C ILE A 12 1.57 2.45 7.32
N PHE A 13 1.59 1.22 7.84
CA PHE A 13 2.22 0.07 7.21
C PHE A 13 1.12 -0.91 6.83
N LEU A 14 1.04 -1.27 5.56
CA LEU A 14 0.10 -2.25 5.03
C LEU A 14 0.91 -3.42 4.48
N ASP A 15 0.85 -4.57 5.15
CA ASP A 15 1.57 -5.78 4.76
C ASP A 15 0.60 -6.83 4.23
N GLU A 16 0.90 -7.39 3.06
CA GLU A 16 0.13 -8.43 2.37
C GLU A 16 -1.39 -8.17 2.29
N VAL A 17 -1.77 -6.90 2.07
CA VAL A 17 -3.18 -6.48 1.93
C VAL A 17 -3.88 -7.03 0.68
N ASP A 18 -3.16 -7.77 -0.14
CA ASP A 18 -3.58 -8.47 -1.35
C ASP A 18 -3.76 -9.98 -1.14
N SER A 19 -3.36 -10.53 0.01
CA SER A 19 -3.46 -11.97 0.27
C SER A 19 -4.93 -12.43 0.26
N GLY A 20 -5.24 -13.35 -0.65
CA GLY A 20 -6.58 -13.95 -0.78
C GLY A 20 -7.62 -13.08 -1.50
N LEU A 21 -7.22 -12.01 -2.18
CA LEU A 21 -8.12 -11.13 -2.93
C LEU A 21 -8.07 -11.43 -4.42
N ASP A 22 -9.23 -11.41 -5.05
CA ASP A 22 -9.32 -11.41 -6.50
C ASP A 22 -8.93 -10.03 -7.09
N VAL A 23 -8.76 -9.99 -8.42
CA VAL A 23 -8.32 -8.80 -9.15
C VAL A 23 -9.29 -7.63 -8.95
N ASP A 24 -10.58 -7.90 -8.80
CA ASP A 24 -11.60 -6.87 -8.65
C ASP A 24 -11.59 -6.27 -7.24
N ALA A 25 -11.45 -7.10 -6.20
CA ALA A 25 -11.31 -6.65 -4.83
C ALA A 25 -10.03 -5.83 -4.61
N PHE A 26 -8.97 -6.15 -5.35
CA PHE A 26 -7.73 -5.37 -5.35
C PHE A 26 -7.94 -3.92 -5.86
N ASN A 27 -8.69 -3.75 -6.96
CA ASN A 27 -9.02 -2.43 -7.48
C ASN A 27 -9.78 -1.56 -6.46
N ASP A 28 -10.69 -2.17 -5.70
CA ASP A 28 -11.43 -1.45 -4.67
C ASP A 28 -10.57 -1.09 -3.46
N ILE A 29 -9.63 -1.96 -3.08
CA ILE A 29 -8.64 -1.65 -2.04
C ILE A 29 -7.73 -0.50 -2.46
N ALA A 30 -7.26 -0.48 -3.72
CA ALA A 30 -6.46 0.63 -4.23
C ALA A 30 -7.22 1.97 -4.13
N LYS A 31 -8.48 2.04 -4.60
CA LYS A 31 -9.31 3.26 -4.44
C LYS A 31 -9.42 3.69 -2.98
N HIS A 32 -9.58 2.72 -2.10
CA HIS A 32 -9.72 2.99 -0.69
C HIS A 32 -8.40 3.50 -0.08
N ILE A 33 -7.26 2.88 -0.39
CA ILE A 33 -5.92 3.32 0.03
C ILE A 33 -5.64 4.74 -0.44
N SER A 34 -5.96 5.06 -1.69
CA SER A 34 -5.83 6.42 -2.24
C SER A 34 -6.61 7.45 -1.43
N ARG A 35 -7.79 7.11 -0.87
CA ARG A 35 -8.57 8.02 -0.01
C ARG A 35 -7.97 8.19 1.39
N ILE A 36 -7.20 7.23 1.88
CA ILE A 36 -6.48 7.34 3.15
C ILE A 36 -5.25 8.24 2.98
N ASN A 37 -4.58 8.13 1.83
CA ASN A 37 -3.42 8.98 1.53
C ASN A 37 -3.88 10.42 1.27
N HIS A 38 -3.67 11.29 2.25
CA HIS A 38 -4.15 12.68 2.26
C HIS A 38 -3.01 13.68 2.46
N GLY A 39 -1.76 13.29 2.16
CA GLY A 39 -0.57 14.13 2.23
C GLY A 39 -0.12 14.53 3.64
N LYS A 40 -0.89 14.17 4.67
CA LYS A 40 -0.57 14.38 6.10
C LYS A 40 -0.05 13.10 6.79
N ASN A 41 -0.09 11.98 6.09
CA ASN A 41 0.40 10.70 6.54
C ASN A 41 1.41 10.14 5.54
N SER A 42 2.25 9.23 6.02
CA SER A 42 3.14 8.41 5.20
C SER A 42 2.61 6.99 5.17
N LEU A 43 2.53 6.43 3.97
CA LEU A 43 1.99 5.10 3.72
C LEU A 43 3.08 4.23 3.10
N ILE A 44 3.33 3.08 3.71
CA ILE A 44 4.21 2.03 3.19
C ILE A 44 3.37 0.80 2.93
N ILE A 45 3.46 0.28 1.70
CA ILE A 45 2.75 -0.92 1.28
C ILE A 45 3.79 -1.99 0.98
N ILE A 46 3.67 -3.14 1.63
CA ILE A 46 4.49 -4.32 1.43
C ILE A 46 3.60 -5.34 0.71
N THR A 47 4.01 -5.74 -0.48
CA THR A 47 3.23 -6.61 -1.35
C THR A 47 4.16 -7.38 -2.28
N HIS A 48 3.72 -8.57 -2.70
CA HIS A 48 4.35 -9.33 -3.77
C HIS A 48 3.75 -9.01 -5.16
N LEU A 49 2.68 -8.22 -5.23
CA LEU A 49 2.01 -7.81 -6.46
C LEU A 49 2.51 -6.45 -6.94
N PHE A 50 3.38 -6.47 -7.94
CA PHE A 50 3.89 -5.23 -8.55
C PHE A 50 2.78 -4.38 -9.19
N LYS A 51 1.67 -4.97 -9.63
CA LYS A 51 0.54 -4.26 -10.28
C LYS A 51 -0.07 -3.14 -9.44
N ILE A 52 0.19 -3.10 -8.13
CA ILE A 52 -0.29 -2.01 -7.27
C ILE A 52 0.16 -0.63 -7.74
N VAL A 53 1.34 -0.55 -8.34
CA VAL A 53 1.93 0.72 -8.81
C VAL A 53 1.16 1.34 -9.98
N ASP A 54 0.40 0.52 -10.72
CA ASP A 54 -0.42 0.99 -11.83
C ASP A 54 -1.73 1.64 -11.35
N HIS A 55 -2.15 1.34 -10.13
CA HIS A 55 -3.44 1.74 -9.57
C HIS A 55 -3.33 2.81 -8.48
N LEU A 56 -2.13 3.07 -7.97
CA LEU A 56 -1.88 4.03 -6.90
C LEU A 56 -0.76 5.00 -7.31
N PRO A 57 -0.87 6.30 -6.94
CA PRO A 57 0.27 7.20 -7.02
C PRO A 57 1.31 6.77 -5.97
N ILE A 58 2.45 6.27 -6.44
CA ILE A 58 3.57 5.83 -5.60
C ILE A 58 4.74 6.79 -5.78
N ASP A 59 5.26 7.32 -4.67
CA ASP A 59 6.40 8.25 -4.69
C ASP A 59 7.74 7.51 -4.91
N THR A 60 7.89 6.32 -4.32
CA THR A 60 9.14 5.54 -4.38
C THR A 60 8.83 4.05 -4.26
N VAL A 61 9.60 3.22 -4.96
CA VAL A 61 9.47 1.75 -4.94
C VAL A 61 10.77 1.14 -4.46
N HIS A 62 10.71 0.39 -3.36
CA HIS A 62 11.84 -0.38 -2.86
C HIS A 62 11.70 -1.86 -3.20
N VAL A 63 12.76 -2.48 -3.73
CA VAL A 63 12.80 -3.93 -4.00
C VAL A 63 13.67 -4.59 -2.95
N MET A 64 13.10 -5.54 -2.21
CA MET A 64 13.80 -6.29 -1.17
C MET A 64 14.13 -7.71 -1.65
N GLN A 65 15.36 -8.16 -1.43
CA GLN A 65 15.82 -9.52 -1.72
C GLN A 65 16.77 -9.97 -0.60
N ASN A 66 16.57 -11.19 -0.07
CA ASN A 66 17.38 -11.77 1.00
C ASN A 66 17.51 -10.87 2.25
N GLY A 67 16.48 -10.07 2.56
CA GLY A 67 16.47 -9.15 3.71
C GLY A 67 17.16 -7.81 3.46
N GLU A 68 17.63 -7.53 2.24
CA GLU A 68 18.27 -6.27 1.87
C GLU A 68 17.49 -5.54 0.77
N ILE A 69 17.50 -4.20 0.81
CA ILE A 69 16.93 -3.37 -0.26
C ILE A 69 17.97 -3.26 -1.37
N ILE A 70 17.69 -3.90 -2.51
CA ILE A 70 18.60 -3.94 -3.66
C ILE A 70 18.33 -2.81 -4.67
N LYS A 71 17.16 -2.17 -4.59
CA LYS A 71 16.75 -1.09 -5.50
C LYS A 71 15.77 -0.13 -4.83
N SER A 72 15.85 1.16 -5.20
CA SER A 72 15.01 2.27 -4.72
C SER A 72 14.65 3.21 -5.86
#